data_AF-A0AAD5NR27-F1
#
_entry.id   AF-A0AAD5NR27-F1
#
_cell.length_a   1.000
_cell.length_b   1.000
_cell.length_c   1.000
_cell.angle_alpha   90.00
_cell.angle_beta   90.00
_cell.angle_gamma   90.00
#
_symmetry.space_group_name_H-M   'P 1'
#
loop_
_entity.id
_entity.type
_entity.pdbx_description
1 polymer ?
#
loop_
_entity_poly.entity_id
_entity_poly.type
_entity_poly.pdbx_seq_one_letter_code
_entity_poly.pdbx_strand_id
1 'polypeptide(L)'
;MLKKVEEMMHLRKRKLALEFLLTHWAGTGIKNELYRAWNTFKPQGDEKMGPSYACMITCLAKLDDIEGAEKIFEEWESQGSTVCDNRVLIDLLIAYYKEGLFEKAESAVNKAPEGGKPHASLWNVLAMGYKRDNQMAKAA
;
A
#
# COMPACT_ATOMS: atom_id res chain seq x y z
N MET A 1 0.94 -24.59 -10.00
CA MET A 1 2.13 -23.79 -10.33
C MET A 1 2.57 -22.88 -9.17
N LEU A 2 1.65 -22.17 -8.49
CA LEU A 2 1.99 -21.25 -7.39
C LEU A 2 2.75 -21.91 -6.22
N LYS A 3 2.28 -23.05 -5.70
CA LYS A 3 2.99 -23.83 -4.65
C LYS A 3 4.44 -24.19 -4.99
N LYS A 4 4.73 -24.43 -6.27
CA LYS A 4 6.08 -24.82 -6.71
C LYS A 4 7.04 -23.61 -6.75
N VAL A 5 6.51 -22.40 -6.96
CA VAL A 5 7.25 -21.14 -6.85
C VAL A 5 7.56 -20.85 -5.37
N GLU A 6 6.63 -21.16 -4.46
CA GLU A 6 6.80 -21.03 -3.00
C GLU A 6 7.94 -21.92 -2.47
N GLU A 7 8.08 -23.14 -2.99
CA GLU A 7 9.10 -24.13 -2.57
C GLU A 7 10.55 -23.81 -2.99
N MET A 8 10.75 -22.94 -4.00
CA MET A 8 12.07 -22.71 -4.64
C MET A 8 12.76 -21.39 -4.22
N MET A 9 12.33 -20.75 -3.13
CA MET A 9 12.66 -19.34 -2.90
C MET A 9 13.97 -19.06 -2.16
N HIS A 10 14.96 -18.52 -2.88
CA HIS A 10 16.07 -17.75 -2.32
C HIS A 10 15.62 -16.30 -1.98
N LEU A 11 16.24 -15.66 -0.98
CA LEU A 11 15.89 -14.31 -0.46
C LEU A 11 15.60 -13.26 -1.55
N ARG A 12 16.44 -13.17 -2.59
CA ARG A 12 16.24 -12.21 -3.69
C ARG A 12 15.02 -12.49 -4.58
N LYS A 13 14.61 -13.75 -4.70
CA LYS A 13 13.42 -14.18 -5.48
C LYS A 13 12.14 -14.10 -4.64
N ARG A 14 12.24 -14.08 -3.30
CA ARG A 14 11.12 -13.95 -2.38
C ARG A 14 10.33 -12.66 -2.58
N LYS A 15 11.01 -11.53 -2.83
CA LYS A 15 10.37 -10.23 -3.12
C LYS A 15 9.47 -10.29 -4.37
N LEU A 16 10.04 -10.65 -5.52
CA LEU A 16 9.33 -10.66 -6.79
C LEU A 16 8.18 -11.69 -6.79
N ALA A 17 8.40 -12.83 -6.13
CA ALA A 17 7.36 -13.84 -5.96
C ALA A 17 6.21 -13.33 -5.08
N LEU A 18 6.50 -12.63 -3.98
CA LEU A 18 5.47 -12.03 -3.13
C LEU A 18 4.65 -10.99 -3.90
N GLU A 19 5.29 -10.01 -4.55
CA GLU A 19 4.59 -8.98 -5.32
C GLU A 19 3.69 -9.59 -6.42
N PHE A 20 4.16 -10.64 -7.08
CA PHE A 20 3.38 -11.40 -8.06
C PHE A 20 2.17 -12.09 -7.41
N LEU A 21 2.36 -12.81 -6.30
CA LEU A 21 1.27 -13.49 -5.59
C LEU A 21 0.21 -12.50 -5.11
N LEU A 22 0.64 -11.37 -4.52
CA LEU A 22 -0.27 -10.34 -4.04
C LEU A 22 -1.13 -9.77 -5.16
N THR A 23 -0.48 -9.36 -6.25
CA THR A 23 -1.16 -8.80 -7.41
C THR A 23 -2.12 -9.81 -8.05
N HIS A 24 -1.71 -11.09 -8.12
CA HIS A 24 -2.56 -12.15 -8.63
C HIS A 24 -3.81 -12.35 -7.78
N TRP A 25 -3.66 -12.54 -6.46
CA TRP A 25 -4.80 -12.79 -5.58
C TRP A 25 -5.74 -11.60 -5.49
N ALA A 26 -5.21 -10.36 -5.47
CA ALA A 26 -6.02 -9.16 -5.56
C ALA A 26 -6.82 -9.11 -6.87
N GLY A 27 -6.20 -9.44 -8.00
CA GLY A 27 -6.89 -9.49 -9.30
C GLY A 27 -7.99 -10.55 -9.37
N THR A 28 -7.91 -11.62 -8.56
CA THR A 28 -8.94 -12.66 -8.46
C THR A 28 -10.03 -12.38 -7.42
N GLY A 29 -9.89 -11.33 -6.60
CA GLY A 29 -10.84 -11.05 -5.51
C GLY A 29 -10.66 -11.91 -4.25
N ILE A 30 -9.65 -12.79 -4.20
CA ILE A 30 -9.51 -13.79 -3.13
C ILE A 30 -8.68 -13.22 -1.97
N LYS A 31 -9.34 -12.47 -1.10
CA LYS A 31 -8.75 -11.81 0.08
C LYS A 31 -8.02 -12.78 1.02
N ASN A 32 -8.56 -13.97 1.28
CA ASN A 32 -7.94 -14.94 2.19
C ASN A 32 -6.57 -15.42 1.71
N GLU A 33 -6.42 -15.68 0.40
CA GLU A 33 -5.15 -16.11 -0.19
C GLU A 33 -4.13 -14.96 -0.24
N LEU A 34 -4.59 -13.72 -0.42
CA LEU A 34 -3.76 -12.52 -0.28
C LEU A 34 -3.09 -12.47 1.10
N TYR A 35 -3.88 -12.59 2.17
CA TYR A 35 -3.37 -12.58 3.55
C TYR A 35 -2.49 -13.79 3.85
N ARG A 36 -2.83 -14.98 3.35
CA ARG A 36 -1.99 -16.17 3.48
C ARG A 36 -0.60 -15.93 2.88
N ALA A 37 -0.54 -15.40 1.67
CA ALA A 37 0.72 -15.09 0.99
C ALA A 37 1.53 -14.04 1.75
N TRP A 38 0.89 -12.95 2.19
CA TRP A 38 1.51 -11.92 3.01
C TRP A 38 2.14 -12.50 4.29
N ASN A 39 1.35 -13.22 5.09
CA ASN A 39 1.83 -13.77 6.37
C ASN A 39 2.96 -14.80 6.20
N THR A 40 3.00 -15.49 5.06
CA THR A 40 4.03 -16.51 4.78
C THR A 40 5.36 -15.89 4.33
N PHE A 41 5.30 -14.81 3.55
CA PHE A 41 6.47 -14.29 2.84
C PHE A 41 6.82 -12.85 3.18
N LYS A 42 6.07 -12.19 4.08
CA LYS A 42 6.35 -10.80 4.46
C LYS A 42 7.80 -10.66 4.94
N PRO A 43 8.45 -9.55 4.60
CA PRO A 43 9.79 -9.25 5.10
C PRO A 43 9.82 -9.23 6.63
N GLN A 44 10.89 -9.73 7.24
CA GLN A 44 11.09 -9.75 8.69
C GLN A 44 12.41 -9.07 9.07
N GLY A 45 12.45 -8.43 10.25
CA GLY A 45 13.66 -7.81 10.81
C GLY A 45 14.16 -6.60 10.01
N ASP A 46 15.48 -6.50 9.81
CA ASP A 46 16.12 -5.38 9.11
C ASP A 46 15.94 -5.38 7.58
N GLU A 47 15.23 -6.38 7.03
CA GLU A 47 14.90 -6.46 5.61
C GLU A 47 13.76 -5.47 5.28
N LYS A 48 14.06 -4.17 5.38
CA LYS A 48 13.13 -3.06 5.13
C LYS A 48 12.76 -3.00 3.64
N MET A 49 11.69 -3.68 3.26
CA MET A 49 11.21 -3.73 1.87
C MET A 49 9.96 -2.89 1.67
N GLY A 50 10.10 -1.56 1.72
CA GLY A 50 9.02 -0.61 1.41
C GLY A 50 8.16 -0.97 0.17
N PRO A 51 8.75 -1.43 -0.95
CA PRO A 51 7.98 -1.84 -2.13
C PRO A 51 6.97 -2.99 -1.88
N SER A 52 7.29 -3.96 -1.03
CA SER A 52 6.37 -5.08 -0.75
C SER A 52 5.19 -4.64 0.12
N TYR A 53 5.41 -3.71 1.07
CA TYR A 53 4.33 -3.09 1.85
C TYR A 53 3.44 -2.22 0.98
N ALA A 54 4.01 -1.39 0.10
CA ALA A 54 3.28 -0.60 -0.88
C ALA A 54 2.40 -1.47 -1.80
N CYS A 55 2.95 -2.60 -2.27
CA CYS A 55 2.21 -3.58 -3.07
C CYS A 55 1.03 -4.19 -2.30
N MET A 56 1.23 -4.59 -1.03
CA MET A 56 0.16 -5.13 -0.19
C MET A 56 -0.95 -4.11 0.07
N ILE A 57 -0.62 -2.87 0.42
CA ILE A 57 -1.57 -1.77 0.61
C ILE A 57 -2.40 -1.54 -0.65
N THR A 58 -1.73 -1.47 -1.81
CA THR A 58 -2.41 -1.33 -3.11
C THR A 58 -3.35 -2.50 -3.40
N CYS A 59 -2.95 -3.73 -3.07
CA CYS A 59 -3.76 -4.92 -3.28
C CYS A 59 -5.00 -4.96 -2.37
N LEU A 60 -4.85 -4.56 -1.10
CA LEU A 60 -5.94 -4.45 -0.15
C LEU A 60 -6.94 -3.37 -0.56
N ALA A 61 -6.44 -2.21 -1.00
CA ALA A 61 -7.27 -1.13 -1.52
C ALA A 61 -8.09 -1.55 -2.75
N LYS A 62 -7.55 -2.41 -3.64
CA LYS A 62 -8.29 -2.97 -4.77
C LYS A 62 -9.39 -3.95 -4.38
N LEU A 63 -9.34 -4.47 -3.15
CA LEU A 63 -10.32 -5.40 -2.58
C LEU A 63 -11.23 -4.69 -1.57
N ASP A 64 -11.26 -3.35 -1.59
CA ASP A 64 -12.02 -2.48 -0.69
C ASP A 64 -11.70 -2.74 0.81
N ASP A 65 -10.53 -3.30 1.11
CA ASP A 65 -10.08 -3.65 2.46
C ASP A 65 -9.20 -2.55 3.08
N ILE A 66 -9.79 -1.37 3.25
CA ILE A 66 -9.08 -0.18 3.73
C ILE A 66 -8.56 -0.37 5.16
N GLU A 67 -9.34 -1.00 6.05
CA GLU A 67 -8.87 -1.29 7.42
C GLU A 67 -7.64 -2.20 7.42
N GLY A 68 -7.59 -3.16 6.49
CA GLY A 68 -6.40 -3.99 6.29
C GLY A 68 -5.21 -3.16 5.84
N ALA A 69 -5.41 -2.27 4.87
CA ALA A 69 -4.35 -1.41 4.34
C ALA A 69 -3.78 -0.48 5.42
N GLU A 70 -4.63 0.08 6.28
CA GLU A 70 -4.25 0.88 7.45
C GLU A 70 -3.37 0.07 8.42
N LYS A 71 -3.76 -1.16 8.77
CA LYS A 71 -2.97 -2.03 9.66
C LYS A 71 -1.59 -2.36 9.09
N ILE A 72 -1.49 -2.60 7.77
CA ILE A 72 -0.20 -2.84 7.10
C ILE A 72 0.68 -1.58 7.12
N PHE A 73 0.09 -0.40 6.96
CA PHE A 73 0.79 0.87 7.07
C PHE A 73 1.34 1.10 8.49
N GLU A 74 0.52 0.87 9.52
CA GLU A 74 0.93 0.97 10.93
C GLU A 74 2.06 -0.02 11.27
N GLU A 75 1.96 -1.28 10.79
CA GLU A 75 3.01 -2.28 10.95
C GLU A 75 4.33 -1.80 10.35
N TRP A 76 4.29 -1.20 9.15
CA TRP A 76 5.47 -0.67 8.47
C TRP A 76 6.07 0.55 9.19
N GLU A 77 5.24 1.48 9.66
CA GLU A 77 5.66 2.68 10.39
C GLU A 77 6.37 2.31 11.71
N SER A 78 5.87 1.28 12.40
CA SER A 78 6.44 0.77 13.66
C SER A 78 7.87 0.22 13.53
N GLN A 79 8.31 -0.13 12.32
CA GLN A 79 9.66 -0.66 12.05
C GLN A 79 10.76 0.43 12.01
N GLY A 80 10.43 1.67 12.39
CA GLY A 80 11.40 2.76 12.51
C GLY A 80 12.07 3.11 11.18
N SER A 81 11.33 3.01 10.07
CA SER A 81 11.83 3.45 8.77
C SER A 81 11.83 4.98 8.74
N THR A 82 12.97 5.58 9.08
CA THR A 82 13.21 7.04 9.09
C THR A 82 13.10 7.70 7.73
N VAL A 83 13.21 6.89 6.66
CA VAL A 83 12.81 7.29 5.32
C VAL A 83 11.39 6.79 5.17
N CYS A 84 10.43 7.73 5.26
CA CYS A 84 9.12 7.49 4.71
C CYS A 84 9.34 7.11 3.24
N ASP A 85 9.29 5.82 2.89
CA ASP A 85 9.23 5.42 1.50
C ASP A 85 7.90 5.98 1.01
N ASN A 86 7.97 7.17 0.40
CA ASN A 86 6.81 7.96 0.01
C ASN A 86 5.81 7.14 -0.82
N ARG A 87 6.25 6.03 -1.43
CA ARG A 87 5.41 5.09 -2.17
C ARG A 87 4.35 4.43 -1.29
N VAL A 88 4.71 3.97 -0.09
CA VAL A 88 3.78 3.31 0.84
C VAL A 88 2.68 4.29 1.25
N LEU A 89 3.07 5.53 1.57
CA LEU A 89 2.12 6.60 1.90
C LEU A 89 1.28 7.03 0.69
N ILE A 90 1.89 7.19 -0.50
CA ILE A 90 1.18 7.54 -1.74
C ILE A 90 0.12 6.50 -2.08
N ASP A 91 0.43 5.20 -1.97
CA ASP A 91 -0.52 4.14 -2.28
C ASP A 91 -1.70 4.12 -1.29
N LEU A 92 -1.44 4.41 -0.01
CA LEU A 92 -2.51 4.59 0.99
C LEU A 92 -3.38 5.82 0.69
N LEU A 93 -2.78 6.95 0.28
CA LEU A 93 -3.54 8.13 -0.13
C LEU A 93 -4.40 7.87 -1.38
N ILE A 94 -3.87 7.12 -2.35
CA ILE A 94 -4.63 6.69 -3.53
C ILE A 94 -5.80 5.79 -3.11
N ALA A 95 -5.60 4.90 -2.14
CA ALA A 95 -6.65 4.04 -1.59
C ALA A 95 -7.77 4.87 -0.97
N TYR A 96 -7.44 5.77 -0.04
CA TYR A 96 -8.41 6.67 0.56
C TYR A 96 -9.17 7.49 -0.46
N TYR A 97 -8.46 8.01 -1.48
CA TYR A 97 -9.08 8.81 -2.52
C TYR A 97 -10.13 8.03 -3.34
N LYS A 98 -9.81 6.79 -3.73
CA LYS A 98 -10.75 5.94 -4.49
C LYS A 98 -12.03 5.63 -3.72
N GLU A 99 -11.92 5.52 -2.40
CA GLU A 99 -13.04 5.25 -1.50
C GLU A 99 -13.75 6.52 -0.98
N GLY A 100 -13.35 7.71 -1.43
CA GLY A 100 -13.93 8.98 -0.97
C GLY A 100 -13.57 9.37 0.47
N LEU A 101 -12.55 8.75 1.06
CA LEU A 101 -12.09 8.97 2.43
C LEU A 101 -11.12 10.18 2.52
N PHE A 102 -11.55 11.34 2.03
CA PHE A 102 -10.68 12.52 1.87
C PHE A 102 -10.10 13.04 3.19
N GLU A 103 -10.90 13.05 4.26
CA GLU A 103 -10.44 13.49 5.59
C GLU A 103 -9.29 12.61 6.12
N LYS A 104 -9.35 11.29 5.87
CA LYS A 104 -8.27 10.36 6.22
C LYS A 104 -7.01 10.62 5.39
N ALA A 105 -7.16 10.95 4.11
CA ALA A 105 -6.04 11.30 3.23
C ALA A 105 -5.34 12.58 3.71
N GLU A 106 -6.08 13.62 4.07
CA GLU A 106 -5.50 14.85 4.61
C GLU A 106 -4.80 14.62 5.95
N SER A 107 -5.43 13.85 6.86
CA SER A 107 -4.83 13.51 8.15
C SER A 107 -3.51 12.74 7.98
N ALA A 108 -3.44 11.80 7.03
CA ALA A 108 -2.23 11.03 6.75
C ALA A 108 -1.08 11.90 6.21
N VAL A 109 -1.36 12.90 5.38
CA VAL A 109 -0.34 13.86 4.92
C VAL A 109 0.13 14.77 6.04
N ASN A 110 -0.78 15.23 6.91
CA ASN A 110 -0.43 16.13 8.01
C ASN A 110 0.33 15.43 9.16
N LYS A 111 0.17 14.11 9.30
CA LYS A 111 0.93 13.30 10.28
C LYS A 111 2.35 12.96 9.81
N ALA A 112 2.68 13.15 8.53
CA ALA A 112 4.04 12.96 8.06
C ALA A 112 4.98 13.94 8.82
N PRO A 113 6.06 13.47 9.44
CA PRO A 113 6.82 14.26 10.42
C PRO A 113 7.31 15.59 9.83
N GLU A 114 7.06 16.68 10.56
CA GLU A 114 7.38 18.07 10.20
C GLU A 114 8.87 18.35 9.88
N GLY A 115 9.75 17.36 10.04
CA GLY A 115 11.17 17.44 9.68
C GLY A 115 11.50 17.27 8.20
N GLY A 116 10.51 16.93 7.37
CA GLY A 116 10.66 16.90 5.92
C GLY A 116 9.32 17.25 5.28
N LYS A 117 9.21 18.47 4.73
CA LYS A 117 8.06 18.91 3.93
C LYS A 117 7.51 17.72 3.12
N PRO A 118 6.19 17.43 3.14
CA PRO A 118 5.66 16.34 2.34
C PRO A 118 6.15 16.55 0.91
N HIS A 119 6.85 15.55 0.37
CA HIS A 119 7.44 15.64 -0.96
C HIS A 119 6.34 16.11 -1.93
N ALA A 120 6.65 17.00 -2.87
CA ALA A 120 5.64 17.61 -3.76
C ALA A 120 4.73 16.56 -4.45
N SER A 121 5.20 15.33 -4.59
CA SER A 121 4.41 14.17 -5.03
C SER A 121 3.19 13.85 -4.15
N LEU A 122 3.28 13.99 -2.82
CA LEU A 122 2.18 13.71 -1.88
C LEU A 122 1.06 14.74 -2.04
N TRP A 123 1.41 16.03 -2.11
CA TRP A 123 0.46 17.11 -2.42
C TRP A 123 -0.11 17.01 -3.83
N ASN A 124 0.69 16.55 -4.81
CA ASN A 124 0.20 16.30 -6.17
C ASN A 124 -0.84 15.17 -6.21
N VAL A 125 -0.67 14.11 -5.41
CA VAL A 125 -1.66 13.03 -5.29
C VAL A 125 -2.97 13.55 -4.68
N LEU A 126 -2.90 14.37 -3.63
CA LEU A 126 -4.08 15.05 -3.08
C LEU A 126 -4.76 15.96 -4.12
N ALA A 127 -3.99 16.78 -4.84
CA ALA A 127 -4.52 17.70 -5.84
C ALA A 127 -5.16 16.98 -7.05
N MET A 128 -4.56 15.88 -7.53
CA MET A 128 -5.15 15.02 -8.56
C MET A 128 -6.45 14.39 -8.06
N GLY A 129 -6.48 14.01 -6.78
CA GLY A 129 -7.67 13.55 -6.12
C GLY A 129 -8.79 14.60 -6.18
N TYR A 130 -8.60 15.77 -5.58
CA TYR A 130 -9.62 16.82 -5.56
C TYR A 130 -10.13 17.23 -6.94
N LYS A 131 -9.26 17.20 -7.97
CA LYS A 131 -9.66 17.48 -9.35
C LYS A 131 -10.63 16.43 -9.91
N ARG A 132 -10.43 15.14 -9.64
CA ARG A 132 -11.33 14.07 -10.10
C ARG A 132 -12.69 14.14 -9.39
N ASP A 133 -12.69 14.45 -8.09
CA ASP A 133 -13.93 14.54 -7.31
C ASP A 133 -14.79 15.71 -7.79
N ASN A 134 -14.18 16.88 -7.99
CA ASN A 134 -14.85 18.04 -8.56
C ASN A 134 -15.32 17.84 -10.03
N GLN A 135 -14.77 16.85 -10.74
CA GLN A 135 -15.24 16.45 -12.07
C GLN A 135 -16.41 15.46 -11.98
N MET A 136 -16.38 14.52 -11.05
CA MET A 136 -17.49 13.59 -10.78
C MET A 136 -18.72 14.33 -10.25
N ALA A 137 -18.55 15.27 -9.32
CA ALA A 137 -19.62 16.11 -8.78
C ALA A 137 -20.27 17.03 -9.83
N LYS A 138 -19.56 17.37 -10.92
CA LYS A 138 -20.11 18.13 -12.06
C LYS A 138 -20.78 17.26 -13.12
N ALA A 139 -20.57 15.95 -13.08
CA ALA A 139 -21.11 15.00 -14.04
C ALA A 139 -22.37 14.25 -13.52
N ALA A 140 -22.72 14.45 -12.25
CA ALA A 140 -23.95 13.97 -11.61
C ALA A 140 -25.06 15.02 -11.71
#